data_AF-A0A521DFE4-F1
#
_entry.id   AF-A0A521DFE4-F1
#
_cell.length_a   1.000
_cell.length_b   1.000
_cell.length_c   1.000
_cell.angle_alpha   90.00
_cell.angle_beta   90.00
_cell.angle_gamma   90.00
#
_symmetry.space_group_name_H-M   'P 1'
#
loop_
_entity.id
_entity.type
_entity.pdbx_description
1 polymer ?
#
loop_
_entity_poly.entity_id
_entity_poly.type
_entity_poly.pdbx_seq_one_letter_code
_entity_poly.pdbx_strand_id
1 'polypeptide(L)'
;MIEGTMNNASNFVETVDAAFIFIFGISLFFLFGITIVMVYFVIRYRKSKNPTATHIEGNNTLEIIWTVIPTILVVFMFYYGWSGWRFQRDAPDDAMNIKTIARMWSFSFQYDNGRITDTLYVPVNKAVSLDLIAQDVLHSLYIPAFRLKMDMVPGKKDIVWFESGKIGEYEMFCAEYCGLRHSYMKSVVKVMSQEDFDKWNTIDTSAVAAGPDNTGANIRLAANSILRKHGCVACHTSDGSKLVGPSYKGLYGHKVTVIKDGEEVEILADEDYIRRSIYEPNVEVVKGYPKGMMISYKDQVTEDEILQLIEYFKSLSN
;
A
#
# COMPACT_ATOMS: atom_id res chain seq x y z
N MET A 1 -15.88 10.87 -14.56
CA MET A 1 -15.22 10.07 -13.50
C MET A 1 -16.12 8.95 -12.93
N ILE A 2 -17.32 8.70 -13.48
CA ILE A 2 -18.28 7.70 -12.95
C ILE A 2 -18.61 6.59 -13.96
N GLU A 3 -18.34 6.73 -15.26
CA GLU A 3 -18.88 5.78 -16.27
C GLU A 3 -17.87 4.78 -16.87
N GLY A 4 -16.62 4.69 -16.38
CA GLY A 4 -15.56 3.95 -17.10
C GLY A 4 -14.95 2.71 -16.43
N THR A 5 -15.10 2.50 -15.12
CA THR A 5 -14.18 1.60 -14.38
C THR A 5 -14.80 0.61 -13.39
N MET A 6 -16.13 0.51 -13.26
CA MET A 6 -16.74 -0.06 -12.04
C MET A 6 -17.73 -1.21 -12.23
N ASN A 7 -17.63 -1.99 -13.31
CA ASN A 7 -18.31 -3.29 -13.36
C ASN A 7 -17.28 -4.41 -13.14
N ASN A 8 -17.44 -5.12 -12.02
CA ASN A 8 -16.78 -6.40 -11.72
C ASN A 8 -15.24 -6.38 -11.61
N ALA A 9 -14.62 -5.31 -11.10
CA ALA A 9 -13.18 -5.34 -10.83
C ALA A 9 -12.82 -6.32 -9.69
N SER A 10 -13.67 -6.40 -8.67
CA SER A 10 -13.60 -7.40 -7.61
C SER A 10 -15.01 -7.78 -7.11
N ASN A 11 -15.07 -8.86 -6.35
CA ASN A 11 -16.25 -9.34 -5.63
C ASN A 11 -16.87 -8.34 -4.63
N PHE A 12 -16.22 -7.22 -4.33
CA PHE A 12 -16.74 -6.21 -3.40
C PHE A 12 -17.38 -4.99 -4.07
N VAL A 13 -17.10 -4.76 -5.35
CA VAL A 13 -17.46 -3.49 -6.03
C VAL A 13 -18.96 -3.25 -5.98
N GLU A 14 -19.77 -4.25 -6.35
CA GLU A 14 -21.22 -4.09 -6.42
C GLU A 14 -21.84 -3.75 -5.07
N THR A 15 -21.48 -4.49 -4.01
CA THR A 15 -22.03 -4.27 -2.67
C THR A 15 -21.59 -2.92 -2.08
N VAL A 16 -20.31 -2.56 -2.23
CA VAL A 16 -19.80 -1.29 -1.68
C VAL A 16 -20.36 -0.09 -2.44
N ASP A 17 -20.43 -0.14 -3.77
CA ASP A 17 -20.95 0.96 -4.57
C ASP A 17 -22.47 1.12 -4.38
N ALA A 18 -23.23 0.02 -4.23
CA ALA A 18 -24.64 0.07 -3.87
C ALA A 18 -24.85 0.71 -2.48
N ALA A 19 -24.03 0.34 -1.49
CA ALA A 19 -24.03 0.98 -0.17
C ALA A 19 -23.83 2.50 -0.28
N PHE A 20 -22.80 2.88 -1.05
CA PHE A 20 -22.44 4.27 -1.24
C PHE A 20 -23.56 5.07 -1.91
N ILE A 21 -24.14 4.57 -3.00
CA ILE A 21 -25.24 5.23 -3.72
C ILE A 21 -26.46 5.38 -2.81
N PHE A 22 -26.79 4.36 -2.03
CA PHE A 22 -27.90 4.40 -1.06
C PHE A 22 -27.69 5.48 0.00
N ILE A 23 -26.53 5.48 0.66
CA ILE A 23 -26.16 6.47 1.70
C ILE A 23 -26.13 7.88 1.10
N PHE A 24 -25.55 8.03 -0.09
CA PHE A 24 -25.44 9.30 -0.78
C PHE A 24 -26.83 9.86 -1.14
N GLY A 25 -27.73 9.03 -1.67
CA GLY A 25 -29.10 9.43 -1.99
C GLY A 25 -29.88 9.90 -0.76
N ILE A 26 -29.80 9.15 0.35
CA ILE A 26 -30.40 9.55 1.63
C ILE A 26 -29.82 10.87 2.13
N SER A 27 -28.49 11.04 2.04
CA SER A 27 -27.80 12.26 2.47
C SER A 27 -28.25 13.47 1.66
N LEU A 28 -28.40 13.34 0.33
CA LEU A 28 -28.93 14.40 -0.52
C LEU A 28 -30.39 14.74 -0.17
N PHE A 29 -31.23 13.71 0.06
CA PHE A 29 -32.61 13.92 0.48
C PHE A 29 -32.70 14.77 1.75
N PHE A 30 -31.93 14.42 2.79
CA PHE A 30 -31.91 15.19 4.04
C PHE A 30 -31.28 16.56 3.86
N LEU A 31 -30.16 16.67 3.13
CA LEU A 31 -29.49 17.94 2.87
C LEU A 31 -30.46 18.94 2.22
N PHE A 32 -31.09 18.56 1.11
CA PHE A 32 -32.01 19.44 0.40
C PHE A 32 -33.31 19.64 1.17
N GLY A 33 -33.88 18.58 1.76
CA GLY A 33 -35.13 18.67 2.52
C GLY A 33 -35.01 19.63 3.70
N ILE A 34 -33.97 19.46 4.54
CA ILE A 34 -33.71 20.34 5.68
C ILE A 34 -33.41 21.76 5.20
N THR A 35 -32.54 21.93 4.19
CA THR A 35 -32.17 23.25 3.68
C THR A 35 -33.38 23.99 3.12
N ILE A 36 -34.23 23.33 2.34
CA ILE A 36 -35.45 23.93 1.76
C ILE A 36 -36.40 24.37 2.88
N VAL A 37 -36.63 23.52 3.89
CA VAL A 37 -37.49 23.86 5.03
C VAL A 37 -36.90 25.03 5.83
N MET A 38 -35.59 25.03 6.09
CA MET A 38 -34.90 26.13 6.77
C MET A 38 -35.04 27.45 6.00
N VAL A 39 -34.75 27.45 4.69
CA VAL A 39 -34.89 28.62 3.83
C VAL A 39 -36.34 29.09 3.79
N TYR A 40 -37.29 28.16 3.67
CA TYR A 40 -38.72 28.46 3.75
C TYR A 40 -39.08 29.16 5.06
N PHE A 41 -38.59 28.66 6.21
CA PHE A 41 -38.86 29.28 7.51
C PHE A 41 -38.25 30.67 7.63
N VAL A 42 -37.00 30.86 7.17
CA VAL A 42 -36.37 32.18 7.12
C VAL A 42 -37.20 33.15 6.29
N ILE A 43 -37.72 32.73 5.13
CA ILE A 43 -38.51 33.61 4.25
C ILE A 43 -39.92 33.87 4.81
N ARG A 44 -40.58 32.83 5.34
CA ARG A 44 -41.98 32.84 5.78
C ARG A 44 -42.18 33.50 7.15
N TYR A 45 -41.26 33.25 8.08
CA TYR A 45 -41.35 33.65 9.48
C TYR A 45 -40.37 34.78 9.86
N ARG A 46 -39.71 35.43 8.89
CA ARG A 46 -38.98 36.68 9.15
C ARG A 46 -39.86 37.73 9.81
N LYS A 47 -39.27 38.55 10.68
CA LYS A 47 -39.93 39.61 11.47
C LYS A 47 -40.83 40.54 10.64
N SER A 48 -40.46 40.84 9.39
CA SER A 48 -41.26 41.70 8.51
C SER A 48 -42.58 41.08 8.03
N LYS A 49 -42.66 39.74 7.96
CA LYS A 49 -43.88 39.00 7.56
C LYS A 49 -44.59 38.34 8.74
N ASN A 50 -43.89 38.09 9.85
CA ASN A 50 -44.44 37.51 11.06
C ASN A 50 -43.95 38.29 12.29
N PRO A 51 -44.55 39.45 12.61
CA PRO A 51 -44.05 40.37 13.64
C PRO A 51 -44.19 39.82 15.07
N THR A 52 -45.22 39.01 15.32
CA THR A 52 -45.49 38.37 16.60
C THR A 52 -45.30 36.86 16.45
N ALA A 53 -44.45 36.26 17.29
CA ALA A 53 -44.22 34.83 17.29
C ALA A 53 -45.41 34.10 17.94
N THR A 54 -45.78 32.94 17.38
CA THR A 54 -46.74 32.04 18.02
C THR A 54 -46.00 31.23 19.09
N HIS A 55 -46.53 31.19 20.30
CA HIS A 55 -45.96 30.38 21.39
C HIS A 55 -46.39 28.92 21.26
N ILE A 56 -45.51 28.09 20.68
CA ILE A 56 -45.67 26.64 20.58
C ILE A 56 -44.51 26.01 21.33
N GLU A 57 -44.80 25.22 22.36
CA GLU A 57 -43.77 24.63 23.23
C GLU A 57 -43.30 23.24 22.78
N GLY A 58 -44.09 22.52 21.96
CA GLY A 58 -43.70 21.23 21.43
C GLY A 58 -44.83 20.44 20.78
N ASN A 59 -44.48 19.26 20.28
CA ASN A 59 -45.44 18.30 19.73
C ASN A 59 -44.90 16.87 19.91
N ASN A 60 -45.38 16.16 20.92
CA ASN A 60 -44.93 14.79 21.23
C ASN A 60 -45.07 13.82 20.04
N THR A 61 -46.09 13.99 19.19
CA THR A 61 -46.27 13.15 18.01
C THR A 61 -45.14 13.39 17.00
N LEU A 62 -44.75 14.65 16.78
CA LEU A 62 -43.62 14.99 15.91
C LEU A 62 -42.30 14.46 16.50
N GLU A 63 -42.13 14.58 17.82
CA GLU A 63 -40.97 14.06 18.55
C GLU A 63 -40.81 12.55 18.36
N ILE A 64 -41.91 11.80 18.46
CA ILE A 64 -41.90 10.35 18.24
C ILE A 64 -41.56 10.02 16.77
N ILE A 65 -42.18 10.72 15.81
CA ILE A 65 -41.98 10.47 14.38
C ILE A 65 -40.50 10.65 13.99
N TRP A 66 -39.90 11.78 14.35
CA TRP A 66 -38.51 12.07 13.97
C TRP A 66 -37.47 11.33 14.81
N THR A 67 -37.88 10.61 15.85
CA THR A 67 -36.98 9.74 16.62
C THR A 67 -37.04 8.33 16.06
N VAL A 68 -38.25 7.80 15.86
CA VAL A 68 -38.47 6.42 15.41
C VAL A 68 -38.02 6.23 13.96
N ILE A 69 -38.37 7.16 13.05
CA ILE A 69 -38.02 7.00 11.62
C ILE A 69 -36.50 6.97 11.40
N PRO A 70 -35.69 7.93 11.91
CA PRO A 70 -34.23 7.86 11.78
C PRO A 70 -33.63 6.66 12.49
N THR A 71 -34.19 6.23 13.63
CA THR A 71 -33.71 5.02 14.32
C THR A 71 -33.86 3.78 13.44
N ILE A 72 -35.04 3.58 12.83
CA ILE A 72 -35.27 2.47 11.89
C ILE A 72 -34.32 2.55 10.70
N LEU A 73 -34.13 3.75 10.14
CA LEU A 73 -33.21 3.97 9.02
C LEU A 73 -31.78 3.56 9.38
N VAL A 74 -31.27 4.00 10.54
CA VAL A 74 -29.92 3.65 11.00
C VAL A 74 -29.78 2.15 11.26
N VAL A 75 -30.78 1.50 11.85
CA VAL A 75 -30.77 0.03 12.05
C VAL A 75 -30.71 -0.72 10.72
N PHE A 76 -31.46 -0.27 9.71
CA PHE A 76 -31.40 -0.85 8.37
C PHE A 76 -30.02 -0.65 7.73
N MET A 77 -29.46 0.56 7.80
CA MET A 77 -28.12 0.86 7.30
C MET A 77 -27.04 0.01 7.99
N PHE A 78 -27.16 -0.18 9.31
CA PHE A 78 -26.26 -1.04 10.08
C PHE A 78 -26.31 -2.49 9.58
N TYR A 79 -27.50 -3.06 9.41
CA TYR A 79 -27.64 -4.44 8.94
C TYR A 79 -27.02 -4.63 7.56
N TYR A 80 -27.25 -3.69 6.64
CA TYR A 80 -26.67 -3.72 5.30
C TYR A 80 -25.14 -3.59 5.32
N GLY A 81 -24.59 -2.68 6.13
CA GLY A 81 -23.14 -2.53 6.29
C GLY A 81 -22.48 -3.75 6.93
N TRP A 82 -23.12 -4.34 7.94
CA TRP A 82 -22.63 -5.54 8.63
C TRP A 82 -22.58 -6.76 7.71
N SER A 83 -23.61 -7.00 6.89
CA SER A 83 -23.64 -8.14 5.98
C SER A 83 -22.51 -8.07 4.93
N GLY A 84 -22.25 -6.89 4.37
CA GLY A 84 -21.14 -6.67 3.46
C GLY A 84 -19.76 -6.77 4.14
N TRP A 85 -19.62 -6.20 5.35
CA TRP A 85 -18.38 -6.27 6.12
C TRP A 85 -17.99 -7.71 6.47
N ARG A 86 -18.96 -8.54 6.88
CA ARG A 86 -18.70 -9.94 7.22
C ARG A 86 -18.10 -10.70 6.04
N PHE A 87 -18.68 -10.53 4.85
CA PHE A 87 -18.15 -11.14 3.62
C PHE A 87 -16.71 -10.72 3.33
N GLN A 88 -16.34 -9.45 3.58
CA GLN A 88 -14.96 -8.97 3.42
C GLN A 88 -13.96 -9.51 4.45
N ARG A 89 -14.43 -10.09 5.56
CA ARG A 89 -13.58 -10.65 6.62
C ARG A 89 -13.39 -12.15 6.50
N ASP A 90 -14.39 -12.86 6.01
CA ASP A 90 -14.39 -14.32 5.92
C ASP A 90 -13.81 -14.76 4.56
N ALA A 91 -12.49 -14.98 4.52
CA ALA A 91 -11.81 -15.48 3.32
C ALA A 91 -12.16 -16.95 3.03
N PRO A 92 -12.32 -17.36 1.75
CA PRO A 92 -12.48 -18.77 1.39
C PRO A 92 -11.27 -19.62 1.81
N ASP A 93 -11.52 -20.86 2.25
CA ASP A 93 -10.46 -21.78 2.72
C ASP A 93 -9.49 -22.20 1.61
N ASP A 94 -9.92 -22.15 0.35
CA ASP A 94 -9.14 -22.51 -0.85
C ASP A 94 -8.46 -21.29 -1.52
N ALA A 95 -8.50 -20.11 -0.88
CA ALA A 95 -7.89 -18.91 -1.40
C ALA A 95 -6.37 -19.07 -1.54
N MET A 96 -5.83 -18.65 -2.69
CA MET A 96 -4.39 -18.60 -2.92
C MET A 96 -3.74 -17.62 -1.94
N ASN A 97 -2.80 -18.09 -1.11
CA ASN A 97 -2.12 -17.24 -0.15
C ASN A 97 -0.91 -16.53 -0.79
N ILE A 98 -0.76 -15.24 -0.49
CA ILE A 98 0.41 -14.44 -0.88
C ILE A 98 0.83 -13.60 0.33
N LYS A 99 2.07 -13.78 0.77
CA LYS A 99 2.61 -12.97 1.86
C LYS A 99 2.95 -11.57 1.34
N THR A 100 2.28 -10.57 1.89
CA THR A 100 2.39 -9.17 1.48
C THR A 100 3.11 -8.38 2.55
N ILE A 101 4.31 -7.94 2.23
CA ILE A 101 5.21 -7.27 3.18
C ILE A 101 5.29 -5.79 2.81
N ALA A 102 4.96 -4.92 3.75
CA ALA A 102 5.13 -3.49 3.67
C ALA A 102 6.34 -3.03 4.51
N ARG A 103 7.08 -2.10 3.94
CA ARG A 103 8.20 -1.37 4.55
C ARG A 103 8.25 0.03 4.00
N MET A 104 8.92 0.96 4.68
CA MET A 104 9.20 2.30 4.18
C MET A 104 10.12 2.19 2.95
N TRP A 105 9.69 2.49 1.71
CA TRP A 105 8.35 2.86 1.23
C TRP A 105 7.99 2.02 0.01
N SER A 106 7.87 0.72 0.20
CA SER A 106 7.63 -0.27 -0.84
C SER A 106 6.76 -1.42 -0.32
N PHE A 107 6.02 -2.04 -1.24
CA PHE A 107 5.39 -3.33 -1.03
C PHE A 107 6.22 -4.43 -1.70
N SER A 108 6.23 -5.61 -1.11
CA SER A 108 6.76 -6.81 -1.74
C SER A 108 5.81 -7.99 -1.52
N PHE A 109 5.71 -8.86 -2.51
CA PHE A 109 4.78 -9.99 -2.53
C PHE A 109 5.58 -11.26 -2.67
N GLN A 110 5.48 -12.14 -1.67
CA GLN A 110 6.14 -13.43 -1.65
C GLN A 110 5.11 -14.53 -1.93
N TYR A 111 5.42 -15.33 -2.94
CA TYR A 111 4.61 -16.46 -3.41
C TYR A 111 5.15 -17.79 -2.86
N ASP A 112 4.31 -18.83 -2.85
CA ASP A 112 4.65 -20.15 -2.30
C ASP A 112 5.84 -20.82 -3.00
N ASN A 113 6.07 -20.51 -4.29
CA ASN A 113 7.24 -20.98 -5.03
C ASN A 113 8.54 -20.29 -4.59
N GLY A 114 8.49 -19.28 -3.71
CA GLY A 114 9.64 -18.50 -3.26
C GLY A 114 9.93 -17.25 -4.10
N ARG A 115 9.17 -16.99 -5.17
CA ARG A 115 9.28 -15.75 -5.96
C ARG A 115 8.87 -14.55 -5.10
N ILE A 116 9.62 -13.46 -5.23
CA ILE A 116 9.32 -12.17 -4.57
C ILE A 116 9.29 -11.06 -5.61
N THR A 117 8.23 -10.25 -5.63
CA THR A 117 8.05 -9.16 -6.60
C THR A 117 7.61 -7.86 -5.94
N ASP A 118 7.82 -6.73 -6.63
CA ASP A 118 7.32 -5.40 -6.24
C ASP A 118 5.92 -5.09 -6.82
N THR A 119 5.39 -6.02 -7.62
CA THR A 119 4.09 -5.99 -8.29
C THR A 119 3.28 -7.23 -7.88
N LEU A 120 2.00 -7.06 -7.56
CA LEU A 120 1.11 -8.16 -7.17
C LEU A 120 0.48 -8.80 -8.41
N TYR A 121 1.01 -9.93 -8.84
CA TYR A 121 0.44 -10.74 -9.91
C TYR A 121 -0.59 -11.73 -9.36
N VAL A 122 -1.78 -11.77 -9.96
CA VAL A 122 -2.88 -12.66 -9.54
C VAL A 122 -3.68 -13.16 -10.76
N PRO A 123 -4.23 -14.37 -10.72
CA PRO A 123 -5.15 -14.84 -11.75
C PRO A 123 -6.56 -14.27 -11.55
N VAL A 124 -7.25 -13.99 -12.66
CA VAL A 124 -8.66 -13.57 -12.67
C VAL A 124 -9.59 -14.70 -12.17
N ASN A 125 -10.70 -14.34 -11.54
CA ASN A 125 -11.74 -15.23 -11.00
C ASN A 125 -11.22 -16.31 -10.04
N LYS A 126 -10.18 -15.98 -9.27
CA LYS A 126 -9.65 -16.83 -8.22
C LYS A 126 -9.60 -16.06 -6.92
N ALA A 127 -10.03 -16.68 -5.83
CA ALA A 127 -9.88 -16.13 -4.50
C ALA A 127 -8.39 -16.05 -4.13
N VAL A 128 -7.96 -14.87 -3.72
CA VAL A 128 -6.59 -14.58 -3.26
C VAL A 128 -6.69 -14.01 -1.85
N SER A 129 -5.89 -14.56 -0.93
CA SER A 129 -5.71 -14.07 0.43
C SER A 129 -4.31 -13.50 0.58
N LEU A 130 -4.22 -12.27 1.08
CA LEU A 130 -2.98 -11.58 1.35
C LEU A 130 -2.69 -11.59 2.85
N ASP A 131 -1.60 -12.25 3.25
CA ASP A 131 -1.09 -12.18 4.62
C ASP A 131 -0.33 -10.87 4.80
N LEU A 132 -0.88 -9.95 5.58
CA LEU A 132 -0.36 -8.59 5.71
C LEU A 132 0.68 -8.51 6.82
N ILE A 133 1.89 -8.07 6.47
CA ILE A 133 3.02 -7.90 7.39
C ILE A 133 3.63 -6.52 7.21
N ALA A 134 3.66 -5.71 8.27
CA ALA A 134 4.44 -4.48 8.32
C ALA A 134 5.76 -4.73 9.06
N GLN A 135 6.89 -4.38 8.43
CA GLN A 135 8.23 -4.59 9.02
C GLN A 135 8.70 -3.46 9.92
N ASP A 136 8.16 -2.25 9.75
CA ASP A 136 8.64 -1.04 10.43
C ASP A 136 7.51 -0.25 11.11
N VAL A 137 6.76 0.53 10.35
CA VAL A 137 5.70 1.43 10.82
C VAL A 137 4.34 0.98 10.29
N LEU A 138 3.28 1.70 10.67
CA LEU A 138 1.97 1.50 10.08
C LEU A 138 2.01 1.75 8.57
N HIS A 139 1.37 0.86 7.81
CA HIS A 139 1.04 1.05 6.40
C HIS A 139 -0.43 0.70 6.18
N SER A 140 -0.95 0.92 4.98
CA SER A 140 -2.28 0.44 4.61
C SER A 140 -2.31 0.06 3.16
N LEU A 141 -2.57 -1.22 2.88
CA LEU A 141 -2.75 -1.69 1.51
C LEU A 141 -4.10 -1.17 1.01
N TYR A 142 -4.08 -0.41 -0.08
CA TYR A 142 -5.30 0.12 -0.69
C TYR A 142 -5.31 -0.12 -2.20
N ILE A 143 -6.32 -0.84 -2.68
CA ILE A 143 -6.61 -1.05 -4.10
C ILE A 143 -7.96 -0.40 -4.39
N PRO A 144 -8.00 0.89 -4.83
CA PRO A 144 -9.24 1.65 -4.95
C PRO A 144 -10.26 0.98 -5.87
N ALA A 145 -9.80 0.43 -7.00
CA ALA A 145 -10.65 -0.26 -7.97
C ALA A 145 -11.36 -1.49 -7.37
N PHE A 146 -10.78 -2.12 -6.36
CA PHE A 146 -11.35 -3.29 -5.69
C PHE A 146 -12.17 -2.94 -4.45
N ARG A 147 -12.27 -1.64 -4.09
CA ARG A 147 -12.86 -1.17 -2.82
C ARG A 147 -12.26 -1.84 -1.58
N LEU A 148 -10.98 -2.16 -1.67
CA LEU A 148 -10.28 -2.96 -0.68
C LEU A 148 -9.21 -2.12 0.01
N LYS A 149 -9.35 -1.90 1.32
CA LYS A 149 -8.33 -1.25 2.15
C LYS A 149 -8.14 -2.05 3.44
N MET A 150 -6.89 -2.30 3.83
CA MET A 150 -6.58 -2.90 5.13
C MET A 150 -5.26 -2.36 5.66
N ASP A 151 -5.29 -1.93 6.92
CA ASP A 151 -4.11 -1.41 7.59
C ASP A 151 -3.17 -2.56 7.97
N MET A 152 -1.87 -2.33 7.81
CA MET A 152 -0.81 -3.27 8.12
C MET A 152 -0.10 -2.77 9.37
N VAL A 153 -0.31 -3.47 10.49
CA VAL A 153 0.17 -3.04 11.80
C VAL A 153 1.36 -3.88 12.24
N PRO A 154 2.52 -3.28 12.56
CA PRO A 154 3.69 -4.05 13.02
C PRO A 154 3.34 -4.94 14.23
N GLY A 155 3.74 -6.21 14.15
CA GLY A 155 3.47 -7.21 15.19
C GLY A 155 2.05 -7.79 15.21
N LYS A 156 1.12 -7.27 14.38
CA LYS A 156 -0.21 -7.83 14.20
C LYS A 156 -0.27 -8.62 12.89
N LYS A 157 -0.82 -9.83 12.95
CA LYS A 157 -1.19 -10.59 11.75
C LYS A 157 -2.60 -10.18 11.36
N ASP A 158 -2.76 -9.66 10.16
CA ASP A 158 -4.04 -9.43 9.52
C ASP A 158 -4.03 -10.06 8.13
N ILE A 159 -5.22 -10.35 7.63
CA ILE A 159 -5.41 -10.80 6.27
C ILE A 159 -6.38 -9.86 5.55
N VAL A 160 -6.26 -9.84 4.23
CA VAL A 160 -7.29 -9.31 3.36
C VAL A 160 -7.43 -10.24 2.17
N TRP A 161 -8.65 -10.47 1.70
CA TRP A 161 -8.89 -11.35 0.56
C TRP A 161 -9.69 -10.62 -0.52
N PHE A 162 -9.63 -11.11 -1.75
CA PHE A 162 -10.47 -10.66 -2.85
C PHE A 162 -10.53 -11.72 -3.95
N GLU A 163 -11.51 -11.60 -4.83
CA GLU A 163 -11.55 -12.27 -6.12
C GLU A 163 -11.64 -11.19 -7.21
N SER A 164 -10.66 -11.14 -8.11
CA SER A 164 -10.64 -10.15 -9.19
C SER A 164 -11.48 -10.61 -10.38
N GLY A 165 -12.42 -9.80 -10.85
CA GLY A 165 -13.35 -10.19 -11.92
C GLY A 165 -12.96 -9.74 -13.33
N LYS A 166 -11.86 -8.99 -13.49
CA LYS A 166 -11.42 -8.45 -14.77
C LYS A 166 -9.89 -8.40 -14.89
N ILE A 167 -9.39 -8.86 -16.04
CA ILE A 167 -7.97 -8.78 -16.41
C ILE A 167 -7.56 -7.32 -16.63
N GLY A 168 -6.39 -6.94 -16.12
CA GLY A 168 -5.87 -5.58 -16.24
C GLY A 168 -4.82 -5.25 -15.19
N GLU A 169 -4.36 -4.01 -15.21
CA GLU A 169 -3.47 -3.45 -14.19
C GLU A 169 -4.26 -2.45 -13.34
N TYR A 170 -4.16 -2.60 -12.02
CA TYR A 170 -4.85 -1.77 -11.05
C TYR A 170 -3.84 -1.13 -10.10
N GLU A 171 -3.98 0.15 -9.85
CA GLU A 171 -3.08 0.86 -8.94
C GLU A 171 -3.30 0.39 -7.49
N MET A 172 -2.19 0.24 -6.77
CA MET A 172 -2.16 -0.04 -5.35
C MET A 172 -1.37 1.05 -4.63
N PHE A 173 -1.88 1.52 -3.49
CA PHE A 173 -1.32 2.62 -2.73
C PHE A 173 -1.09 2.23 -1.28
N CYS A 174 -0.14 2.90 -0.63
CA CYS A 174 -0.16 3.05 0.82
C CYS A 174 -1.17 4.13 1.21
N ALA A 175 -2.11 3.79 2.10
CA ALA A 175 -3.17 4.69 2.56
C ALA A 175 -3.11 5.00 4.07
N GLU A 176 -1.94 4.79 4.69
CA GLU A 176 -1.64 5.19 6.07
C GLU A 176 -0.30 5.92 6.10
N TYR A 177 -0.21 7.05 6.80
CA TYR A 177 0.97 7.90 6.72
C TYR A 177 2.19 7.18 7.31
N CYS A 178 3.10 6.74 6.42
CA CYS A 178 4.26 5.93 6.77
C CYS A 178 5.60 6.70 6.64
N GLY A 179 5.56 8.03 6.62
CA GLY A 179 6.75 8.89 6.61
C GLY A 179 6.99 9.64 5.30
N LEU A 180 8.21 10.14 5.12
CA LEU A 180 8.57 11.14 4.09
C LEU A 180 8.19 10.75 2.66
N ARG A 181 8.25 9.47 2.30
CA ARG A 181 7.89 9.00 0.96
C ARG A 181 6.56 8.27 0.88
N HIS A 182 5.67 8.50 1.84
CA HIS A 182 4.32 7.92 1.86
C HIS A 182 3.60 8.03 0.50
N SER A 183 3.59 9.21 -0.12
CA SER A 183 2.94 9.44 -1.42
C SER A 183 3.59 8.73 -2.63
N TYR A 184 4.83 8.23 -2.46
CA TYR A 184 5.56 7.48 -3.47
C TYR A 184 5.47 5.96 -3.25
N MET A 185 4.87 5.52 -2.14
CA MET A 185 4.67 4.10 -1.83
C MET A 185 3.49 3.55 -2.63
N LYS A 186 3.77 3.22 -3.89
CA LYS A 186 2.81 2.69 -4.85
C LYS A 186 3.26 1.33 -5.36
N SER A 187 2.32 0.52 -5.78
CA SER A 187 2.52 -0.73 -6.50
C SER A 187 1.39 -0.94 -7.50
N VAL A 188 1.38 -2.07 -8.19
CA VAL A 188 0.39 -2.44 -9.18
C VAL A 188 -0.10 -3.85 -8.88
N VAL A 189 -1.41 -4.07 -9.02
CA VAL A 189 -2.02 -5.39 -9.09
C VAL A 189 -2.19 -5.73 -10.57
N LYS A 190 -1.49 -6.75 -11.05
CA LYS A 190 -1.61 -7.27 -12.41
C LYS A 190 -2.47 -8.52 -12.40
N VAL A 191 -3.73 -8.34 -12.77
CA VAL A 191 -4.68 -9.42 -12.95
C VAL A 191 -4.50 -10.00 -14.35
N MET A 192 -4.27 -11.30 -14.44
CA MET A 192 -4.00 -12.00 -15.70
C MET A 192 -4.85 -13.25 -15.87
N SER A 193 -4.79 -13.86 -17.06
CA SER A 193 -5.42 -15.15 -17.27
C SER A 193 -4.76 -16.24 -16.41
N GLN A 194 -5.48 -17.31 -16.10
CA GLN A 194 -4.90 -18.44 -15.35
C GLN A 194 -3.68 -19.03 -16.10
N GLU A 195 -3.75 -19.13 -17.43
CA GLU A 195 -2.65 -19.63 -18.26
C GLU A 195 -1.40 -18.76 -18.17
N ASP A 196 -1.55 -17.43 -18.26
CA ASP A 196 -0.43 -16.50 -18.13
C ASP A 196 0.14 -16.51 -16.71
N PHE A 197 -0.73 -16.65 -15.71
CA PHE A 197 -0.32 -16.77 -14.33
C PHE A 197 0.51 -18.03 -14.11
N ASP A 198 0.05 -19.18 -14.61
CA ASP A 198 0.76 -20.45 -14.45
C ASP A 198 2.13 -20.39 -15.13
N LYS A 199 2.21 -19.83 -16.35
CA LYS A 199 3.48 -19.58 -17.05
C LYS A 199 4.41 -18.68 -16.23
N TRP A 200 3.91 -17.56 -15.74
CA TRP A 200 4.69 -16.62 -14.94
C TRP A 200 5.13 -17.22 -13.59
N ASN A 201 4.28 -18.05 -12.98
CA ASN A 201 4.51 -18.69 -11.69
C ASN A 201 5.50 -19.86 -11.77
N THR A 202 5.82 -20.35 -12.97
CA THR A 202 6.97 -21.24 -13.13
C THR A 202 8.26 -20.48 -12.82
N ILE A 203 9.10 -21.05 -11.96
CA ILE A 203 10.45 -20.53 -11.73
C ILE A 203 11.33 -21.15 -12.80
N ASP A 204 11.68 -20.36 -13.81
CA ASP A 204 12.67 -20.76 -14.79
C ASP A 204 14.07 -20.74 -14.14
N THR A 205 14.47 -21.88 -13.57
CA THR A 205 15.81 -22.10 -13.02
C THR A 205 16.89 -22.16 -14.13
N SER A 206 16.50 -22.23 -15.40
CA SER A 206 17.42 -22.27 -16.55
C SER A 206 18.06 -20.91 -16.82
N ALA A 207 17.42 -19.80 -16.44
CA ALA A 207 17.96 -18.46 -16.65
C ALA A 207 19.14 -18.12 -15.71
N VAL A 208 19.28 -18.83 -14.60
CA VAL A 208 20.44 -18.72 -13.69
C VAL A 208 21.62 -19.56 -14.22
N ALA A 209 21.35 -20.55 -15.07
CA ALA A 209 22.35 -21.44 -15.66
C ALA A 209 22.96 -20.92 -16.98
N ALA A 210 22.48 -19.80 -17.52
CA ALA A 210 23.03 -19.17 -18.72
C ALA A 210 24.19 -18.20 -18.40
N GLY A 211 25.23 -18.70 -17.73
CA GLY A 211 26.60 -18.17 -17.78
C GLY A 211 26.90 -16.76 -17.23
N PRO A 212 28.13 -16.50 -16.75
CA PRO A 212 28.59 -15.15 -16.47
C PRO A 212 28.92 -14.44 -17.78
N ASP A 213 27.89 -13.98 -18.49
CA ASP A 213 28.09 -13.00 -19.56
C ASP A 213 28.14 -11.61 -18.91
N ASN A 214 29.35 -11.26 -18.46
CA ASN A 214 29.75 -10.09 -17.67
C ASN A 214 29.63 -8.77 -18.45
N THR A 215 28.55 -8.58 -19.19
CA THR A 215 28.23 -7.28 -19.78
C THR A 215 27.68 -6.37 -18.68
N GLY A 216 28.05 -5.08 -18.68
CA GLY A 216 27.54 -4.11 -17.70
C GLY A 216 26.01 -4.00 -17.68
N ALA A 217 25.33 -4.42 -18.76
CA ALA A 217 23.88 -4.48 -18.83
C ALA A 217 23.29 -5.60 -17.93
N ASN A 218 23.87 -6.80 -17.96
CA ASN A 218 23.39 -7.95 -17.18
C ASN A 218 23.60 -7.74 -15.67
N ILE A 219 24.77 -7.23 -15.27
CA ILE A 219 25.06 -6.85 -13.88
C ILE A 219 24.03 -5.85 -13.36
N ARG A 220 23.74 -4.81 -14.16
CA ARG A 220 22.74 -3.79 -13.80
C ARG A 220 21.34 -4.36 -13.70
N LEU A 221 20.94 -5.29 -14.57
CA LEU A 221 19.62 -5.92 -14.53
C LEU A 221 19.46 -6.80 -13.29
N ALA A 222 20.44 -7.66 -13.00
CA ALA A 222 20.45 -8.52 -11.82
C ALA A 222 20.39 -7.69 -10.53
N ALA A 223 21.26 -6.68 -10.41
CA ALA A 223 21.27 -5.80 -9.23
C ALA A 223 19.96 -5.01 -9.08
N ASN A 224 19.39 -4.47 -10.17
CA ASN A 224 18.10 -3.77 -10.08
C ASN A 224 16.96 -4.70 -9.62
N SER A 225 16.99 -5.98 -10.01
CA SER A 225 16.04 -6.97 -9.52
C SER A 225 16.14 -7.15 -8.01
N ILE A 226 17.36 -7.32 -7.48
CA ILE A 226 17.64 -7.45 -6.05
C ILE A 226 17.24 -6.18 -5.28
N LEU A 227 17.64 -5.00 -5.78
CA LEU A 227 17.33 -3.71 -5.16
C LEU A 227 15.82 -3.42 -5.09
N ARG A 228 15.05 -3.86 -6.09
CA ARG A 228 13.58 -3.73 -6.09
C ARG A 228 12.92 -4.74 -5.19
N LYS A 229 13.33 -6.00 -5.27
CA LYS A 229 12.87 -7.12 -4.43
C LYS A 229 12.91 -6.75 -2.94
N HIS A 230 14.02 -6.13 -2.52
CA HIS A 230 14.25 -5.74 -1.13
C HIS A 230 13.83 -4.30 -0.80
N GLY A 231 13.37 -3.51 -1.78
CA GLY A 231 12.87 -2.15 -1.56
C GLY A 231 13.96 -1.07 -1.42
N CYS A 232 15.22 -1.40 -1.69
CA CYS A 232 16.37 -0.50 -1.56
C CYS A 232 16.23 0.78 -2.41
N VAL A 233 15.57 0.68 -3.57
CA VAL A 233 15.32 1.82 -4.48
C VAL A 233 14.36 2.87 -3.91
N ALA A 234 13.63 2.55 -2.84
CA ALA A 234 12.78 3.53 -2.15
C ALA A 234 13.61 4.55 -1.35
N CYS A 235 14.83 4.17 -0.92
CA CYS A 235 15.67 5.00 -0.06
C CYS A 235 16.96 5.47 -0.73
N HIS A 236 17.49 4.70 -1.68
CA HIS A 236 18.78 4.95 -2.33
C HIS A 236 18.65 5.17 -3.84
N THR A 237 19.63 5.85 -4.42
CA THR A 237 19.68 6.21 -5.85
C THR A 237 20.98 5.73 -6.48
N SER A 238 21.01 5.58 -7.80
CA SER A 238 22.23 5.21 -8.56
C SER A 238 22.80 6.38 -9.39
N ASP A 239 22.25 7.59 -9.26
CA ASP A 239 22.58 8.74 -10.11
C ASP A 239 23.41 9.83 -9.40
N GLY A 240 23.65 9.68 -8.09
CA GLY A 240 24.35 10.65 -7.25
C GLY A 240 23.43 11.59 -6.47
N SER A 241 22.11 11.55 -6.72
CA SER A 241 21.16 12.41 -6.00
C SER A 241 20.97 11.95 -4.55
N LYS A 242 20.90 12.91 -3.62
CA LYS A 242 20.57 12.62 -2.22
C LYS A 242 19.09 12.27 -2.08
N LEU A 243 18.80 11.22 -1.32
CA LEU A 243 17.45 10.79 -0.99
C LEU A 243 17.34 10.56 0.53
N VAL A 244 16.85 9.40 0.95
CA VAL A 244 16.74 9.01 2.36
C VAL A 244 18.02 8.36 2.84
N GLY A 245 18.63 7.54 1.99
CA GLY A 245 19.98 7.03 2.12
C GLY A 245 20.91 7.64 1.05
N PRO A 246 22.23 7.36 1.17
CA PRO A 246 23.23 7.79 0.19
C PRO A 246 23.04 7.13 -1.18
N SER A 247 23.56 7.76 -2.22
CA SER A 247 23.62 7.16 -3.55
C SER A 247 24.69 6.08 -3.63
N TYR A 248 24.47 5.07 -4.48
CA TYR A 248 25.45 4.04 -4.82
C TYR A 248 26.53 4.54 -5.80
N LYS A 249 26.30 5.68 -6.46
CA LYS A 249 27.22 6.22 -7.47
C LYS A 249 28.53 6.66 -6.83
N GLY A 250 29.66 6.16 -7.35
CA GLY A 250 30.97 6.46 -6.77
C GLY A 250 31.13 5.96 -5.33
N LEU A 251 30.33 4.98 -4.90
CA LEU A 251 30.45 4.45 -3.55
C LEU A 251 31.70 3.59 -3.41
N TYR A 252 31.86 2.59 -4.26
CA TYR A 252 32.89 1.57 -4.10
C TYR A 252 34.30 2.14 -4.30
N GLY A 253 35.21 1.85 -3.37
CA GLY A 253 36.61 2.27 -3.45
C GLY A 253 36.88 3.73 -3.06
N HIS A 254 35.85 4.51 -2.72
CA HIS A 254 35.98 5.87 -2.23
C HIS A 254 35.97 5.93 -0.70
N LYS A 255 36.58 6.98 -0.13
CA LYS A 255 36.47 7.26 1.30
C LYS A 255 35.12 7.88 1.61
N VAL A 256 34.43 7.33 2.61
CA VAL A 256 33.15 7.82 3.10
C VAL A 256 33.32 8.25 4.55
N THR A 257 32.88 9.47 4.88
CA THR A 257 32.81 9.93 6.27
C THR A 257 31.55 9.38 6.91
N VAL A 258 31.72 8.61 7.98
CA VAL A 258 30.62 8.02 8.76
C VAL A 258 30.66 8.51 10.20
N ILE A 259 29.51 8.44 10.86
CA ILE A 259 29.38 8.58 12.31
C ILE A 259 29.39 7.18 12.91
N LYS A 260 30.40 6.89 13.73
CA LYS A 260 30.55 5.65 14.48
C LYS A 260 30.72 6.01 15.95
N ASP A 261 29.84 5.49 16.80
CA ASP A 261 29.83 5.78 18.25
C ASP A 261 29.82 7.28 18.61
N GLY A 262 29.27 8.12 17.73
CA GLY A 262 29.19 9.57 17.90
C GLY A 262 30.40 10.36 17.36
N GLU A 263 31.43 9.68 16.85
CA GLU A 263 32.62 10.30 16.27
C GLU A 263 32.63 10.20 14.74
N GLU A 264 33.22 11.20 14.09
CA GLU A 264 33.43 11.20 12.64
C GLU A 264 34.66 10.38 12.27
N VAL A 265 34.48 9.35 11.45
CA VAL A 265 35.54 8.47 10.98
C VAL A 265 35.49 8.39 9.46
N GLU A 266 36.64 8.48 8.79
CA GLU A 266 36.74 8.15 7.37
C GLU A 266 37.01 6.65 7.20
N ILE A 267 36.16 5.97 6.44
CA ILE A 267 36.29 4.55 6.13
C ILE A 267 36.35 4.38 4.61
N LEU A 268 37.13 3.41 4.14
CA LEU A 268 37.12 2.99 2.74
C LEU A 268 35.84 2.19 2.47
N ALA A 269 35.04 2.59 1.49
CA ALA A 269 33.86 1.84 1.08
C ALA A 269 34.25 0.60 0.26
N ASP A 270 34.78 -0.40 0.97
CA ASP A 270 35.11 -1.73 0.46
C ASP A 270 33.94 -2.70 0.60
N GLU A 271 34.17 -3.96 0.20
CA GLU A 271 33.16 -5.03 0.25
C GLU A 271 32.64 -5.27 1.67
N ASP A 272 33.51 -5.20 2.67
CA ASP A 272 33.15 -5.44 4.06
C ASP A 272 32.32 -4.29 4.64
N TYR A 273 32.67 -3.04 4.29
CA TYR A 273 31.84 -1.88 4.62
C TYR A 273 30.45 -1.98 4.00
N ILE A 274 30.34 -2.36 2.72
CA ILE A 274 29.05 -2.52 2.05
C ILE A 274 28.22 -3.63 2.72
N ARG A 275 28.83 -4.79 2.99
CA ARG A 275 28.17 -5.91 3.67
C ARG A 275 27.68 -5.52 5.06
N ARG A 276 28.54 -4.88 5.87
CA ARG A 276 28.16 -4.36 7.19
C ARG A 276 27.08 -3.30 7.09
N SER A 277 27.12 -2.42 6.10
CA SER A 277 26.08 -1.40 5.91
C SER A 277 24.70 -2.01 5.60
N ILE A 278 24.65 -3.19 4.97
CA ILE A 278 23.40 -3.90 4.67
C ILE A 278 22.88 -4.68 5.90
N TYR A 279 23.77 -5.34 6.63
CA TYR A 279 23.40 -6.20 7.78
C TYR A 279 23.31 -5.45 9.10
N GLU A 280 24.12 -4.42 9.30
CA GLU A 280 24.27 -3.63 10.52
C GLU A 280 24.26 -2.12 10.22
N PRO A 281 23.22 -1.60 9.54
CA PRO A 281 23.18 -0.24 8.98
C PRO A 281 23.32 0.91 10.00
N ASN A 282 23.15 0.61 11.29
CA ASN A 282 23.16 1.61 12.37
C ASN A 282 24.50 1.73 13.10
N VAL A 283 25.52 0.96 12.68
CA VAL A 283 26.87 0.98 13.26
C VAL A 283 27.74 2.07 12.63
N GLU A 284 27.74 2.18 11.30
CA GLU A 284 28.56 3.12 10.52
C GLU A 284 27.66 3.97 9.61
N VAL A 285 27.06 5.03 10.14
CA VAL A 285 26.06 5.84 9.41
C VAL A 285 26.75 6.97 8.65
N VAL A 286 26.56 7.04 7.32
CA VAL A 286 27.13 8.11 6.49
C VAL A 286 26.74 9.50 7.03
N LYS A 287 27.72 10.39 7.18
CA LYS A 287 27.52 11.75 7.71
C LYS A 287 26.44 12.47 6.90
N GLY A 288 25.50 13.10 7.61
CA GLY A 288 24.38 13.82 7.01
C GLY A 288 23.16 12.96 6.67
N TYR A 289 23.15 11.69 7.10
CA TYR A 289 21.99 10.80 7.07
C TYR A 289 21.57 10.38 8.49
N PRO A 290 20.26 10.21 8.73
CA PRO A 290 19.74 9.84 10.05
C PRO A 290 19.99 8.36 10.41
N LYS A 291 20.41 8.11 11.66
CA LYS A 291 20.43 6.77 12.25
C LYS A 291 19.02 6.23 12.44
N GLY A 292 18.83 4.93 12.28
CA GLY A 292 17.56 4.23 12.51
C GLY A 292 16.63 4.17 11.29
N MET A 293 16.97 4.82 10.17
CA MET A 293 16.13 4.78 8.97
C MET A 293 16.26 3.49 8.17
N MET A 294 17.46 2.94 8.06
CA MET A 294 17.70 1.68 7.36
C MET A 294 17.60 0.52 8.35
N ILE A 295 16.70 -0.42 8.06
CA ILE A 295 16.53 -1.67 8.83
C ILE A 295 17.61 -2.69 8.46
N SER A 296 17.88 -3.64 9.34
CA SER A 296 18.79 -4.75 9.04
C SER A 296 18.19 -5.69 7.99
N TYR A 297 19.01 -6.08 7.02
CA TYR A 297 18.67 -7.06 5.98
C TYR A 297 19.34 -8.43 6.17
N LYS A 298 19.92 -8.69 7.36
CA LYS A 298 20.67 -9.92 7.65
C LYS A 298 19.92 -11.21 7.33
N ASP A 299 18.62 -11.24 7.58
CA ASP A 299 17.76 -12.41 7.35
C ASP A 299 16.94 -12.31 6.05
N GLN A 300 17.22 -11.30 5.21
CA GLN A 300 16.45 -11.01 4.00
C GLN A 300 17.31 -11.10 2.73
N VAL A 301 18.56 -10.64 2.78
CA VAL A 301 19.48 -10.59 1.64
C VAL A 301 20.57 -11.64 1.80
N THR A 302 20.69 -12.51 0.81
CA THR A 302 21.68 -13.60 0.78
C THR A 302 23.08 -13.08 0.42
N GLU A 303 24.14 -13.82 0.77
CA GLU A 303 25.52 -13.45 0.38
C GLU A 303 25.70 -13.40 -1.14
N ASP A 304 25.08 -14.30 -1.90
CA ASP A 304 25.13 -14.29 -3.37
C ASP A 304 24.49 -13.02 -3.96
N GLU A 305 23.41 -12.53 -3.34
CA GLU A 305 22.80 -11.25 -3.71
C GLU A 305 23.72 -10.08 -3.34
N ILE A 306 24.39 -10.11 -2.19
CA ILE A 306 25.36 -9.08 -1.80
C ILE A 306 26.51 -9.00 -2.79
N LEU A 307 27.08 -10.13 -3.21
CA LEU A 307 28.17 -10.16 -4.19
C LEU A 307 27.74 -9.54 -5.53
N GLN A 308 26.52 -9.81 -5.99
CA GLN A 308 25.97 -9.19 -7.20
C GLN A 308 25.76 -7.68 -7.05
N LEU A 309 25.30 -7.22 -5.87
CA LEU A 309 25.16 -5.79 -5.57
C LEU A 309 26.52 -5.08 -5.52
N ILE A 310 27.53 -5.70 -4.91
CA ILE A 310 28.89 -5.17 -4.86
C ILE A 310 29.46 -5.00 -6.27
N GLU A 311 29.29 -5.99 -7.15
CA GLU A 311 29.74 -5.88 -8.54
C GLU A 311 29.05 -4.75 -9.29
N TYR A 312 27.75 -4.56 -9.02
CA TYR A 312 27.03 -3.41 -9.54
C TYR A 312 27.56 -2.08 -8.98
N PHE A 313 27.85 -1.97 -7.68
CA PHE A 313 28.41 -0.74 -7.09
C PHE A 313 29.82 -0.42 -7.61
N LYS A 314 30.65 -1.44 -7.88
CA LYS A 314 31.92 -1.29 -8.61
C LYS A 314 31.69 -0.67 -9.99
N SER A 315 30.69 -1.16 -10.73
CA SER A 315 30.35 -0.63 -12.06
C SER A 315 29.91 0.84 -12.06
N LEU A 316 29.42 1.36 -10.92
CA LEU A 316 29.02 2.76 -10.74
C LEU A 316 30.13 3.70 -10.26
N SER A 317 31.34 3.18 -10.05
CA SER A 317 32.47 3.92 -9.48
C SER A 317 33.51 4.37 -10.53
N ASN A 318 33.19 4.15 -11.80
CA ASN A 318 33.93 4.66 -12.96
C ASN A 318 33.37 6.00 -13.44
#